data_AF-A0A0H2RW09-F1
#
_entry.id   AF-A0A0H2RW09-F1
#
_cell.length_a   1.000
_cell.length_b   1.000
_cell.length_c   1.000
_cell.angle_alpha   90.00
_cell.angle_beta   90.00
_cell.angle_gamma   90.00
#
_symmetry.space_group_name_H-M   'P 1'
#
loop_
_entity.id
_entity.type
_entity.pdbx_description
1 polymer ?
#
loop_
_entity_poly.entity_id
_entity_poly.type
_entity_poly.pdbx_seq_one_letter_code
_entity_poly.pdbx_strand_id
1 'polypeptide(L)'
;MSNRPTLSSLPLDIRDRILAWSPTRATLLSLILASKEAFYIPFSQHRASIILSVVQNEVGPGFEYAKAAKRAVSDLGSPTLVAHKRIPVYVNDRGSPYWDEEVDEYEFDRLVEVGKIGSLAEREYSIRNKDRLSNESRLSSEESLRFREAFYKCWIVYCLFDSDAAIRSPAPDAESVTTNPKLQFLVESTLEEIVDIYEVSNFLEDVARHTLEYKDIRLEGQPGTSTLTTMGSANINIPPDEVLRCFVSQTSTFPPRIMHPTRDRTLREAWVRFLRGGMLKFHECRITKERPGFIDECSQCLQKTSWLYHRHSEHLKTRIR
;
A
#
# COMPACT_ATOMS: atom_id res chain seq x y z
N MET A 1 17.77 54.24 11.02
CA MET A 1 17.47 52.88 11.51
C MET A 1 17.09 52.04 10.30
N SER A 2 17.88 51.00 9.98
CA SER A 2 17.60 50.14 8.84
C SER A 2 16.45 49.19 9.20
N ASN A 3 15.30 49.34 8.53
CA ASN A 3 14.19 48.40 8.64
C ASN A 3 14.64 47.07 8.04
N ARG A 4 15.12 46.16 8.89
CA ARG A 4 15.35 44.78 8.45
C ARG A 4 13.99 44.15 8.15
N PRO A 5 13.79 43.58 6.96
CA PRO A 5 12.55 42.87 6.65
C PRO A 5 12.36 41.75 7.68
N THR A 6 11.19 41.70 8.28
CA THR A 6 10.79 40.65 9.22
C THR A 6 10.00 39.58 8.49
N LEU A 7 9.90 38.37 9.04
CA LEU A 7 9.05 37.33 8.45
C LEU A 7 7.57 37.74 8.39
N SER A 8 7.13 38.63 9.29
CA SER A 8 5.78 39.20 9.28
C SER A 8 5.52 40.16 8.11
N SER A 9 6.57 40.70 7.46
CA SER A 9 6.41 41.55 6.27
C SER A 9 6.25 40.76 4.97
N LEU A 10 6.36 39.42 5.01
CA LEU A 10 6.13 38.60 3.83
C LEU A 10 4.64 38.59 3.44
N PRO A 11 4.34 38.57 2.12
CA PRO A 11 2.97 38.36 1.63
C PRO A 11 2.32 37.09 2.24
N LEU A 12 1.00 37.12 2.42
CA LEU A 12 0.26 36.03 3.07
C LEU A 12 0.43 34.69 2.34
N ASP A 13 0.36 34.71 1.02
CA ASP A 13 0.54 33.55 0.14
C ASP A 13 1.93 32.91 0.27
N ILE A 14 2.98 33.71 0.47
CA ILE A 14 4.34 33.21 0.72
C ILE A 14 4.42 32.53 2.08
N ARG A 15 3.78 33.11 3.11
CA ARG A 15 3.75 32.52 4.46
C ARG A 15 2.95 31.22 4.48
N ASP A 16 1.83 31.17 3.77
CA ASP A 16 1.04 29.95 3.58
C ASP A 16 1.85 28.85 2.89
N ARG A 17 2.60 29.19 1.82
CA ARG A 17 3.47 28.22 1.13
C ARG A 17 4.59 27.70 2.02
N ILE A 18 5.21 28.54 2.84
CA ILE A 18 6.22 28.11 3.81
C ILE A 18 5.63 27.08 4.78
N LEU A 19 4.41 27.32 5.28
CA LEU A 19 3.72 26.38 6.16
C LEU A 19 3.35 25.08 5.42
N ALA A 20 2.76 25.18 4.22
CA ALA A 20 2.34 24.05 3.41
C ALA A 20 3.51 23.17 2.93
N TRP A 21 4.71 23.72 2.77
CA TRP A 21 5.94 22.99 2.42
C TRP A 21 6.68 22.43 3.64
N SER A 22 6.10 22.50 4.83
CA SER A 22 6.68 21.83 5.99
C SER A 22 6.77 20.33 5.72
N PRO A 23 7.96 19.70 5.85
CA PRO A 23 8.14 18.29 5.51
C PRO A 23 7.48 17.34 6.52
N THR A 24 7.27 17.81 7.75
CA THR A 24 6.65 17.01 8.83
C THR A 24 5.74 17.88 9.69
N ARG A 25 4.83 17.24 10.44
CA ARG A 25 4.02 17.89 11.47
C ARG A 25 4.87 18.62 12.51
N ALA A 26 6.00 18.04 12.91
CA ALA A 26 6.90 18.64 13.89
C ALA A 26 7.51 19.95 13.38
N THR A 27 7.90 20.00 12.10
CA THR A 27 8.40 21.22 11.47
C THR A 27 7.30 22.29 11.38
N LEU A 28 6.08 21.91 11.01
CA LEU A 28 4.94 22.82 10.97
C LEU A 28 4.69 23.45 12.35
N LEU A 29 4.61 22.64 13.40
CA LEU A 29 4.40 23.12 14.76
C LEU A 29 5.52 24.06 15.22
N SER A 30 6.77 23.71 14.88
CA SER A 30 7.93 24.57 15.19
C SER A 30 7.83 25.95 14.52
N LEU A 31 7.38 26.00 13.25
CA LEU A 31 7.15 27.27 12.55
C LEU A 31 6.02 28.08 13.19
N ILE A 32 4.89 27.45 13.51
CA ILE A 32 3.74 28.11 14.15
C ILE A 32 4.14 28.71 15.50
N LEU A 33 4.93 27.99 16.30
CA LEU A 33 5.40 28.43 17.61
C LEU A 33 6.48 29.52 17.52
N ALA A 34 7.26 29.57 16.45
CA ALA A 34 8.33 30.55 16.28
C ALA A 34 7.80 31.99 16.14
N SER A 35 6.62 32.20 15.56
CA SER A 35 6.02 33.54 15.42
C SER A 35 4.51 33.52 15.26
N LYS A 36 3.81 34.17 16.21
CA LYS A 36 2.35 34.32 16.15
C LYS A 36 1.90 35.10 14.90
N GLU A 37 2.52 36.24 14.63
CA GLU A 37 2.12 37.10 13.51
C GLU A 37 2.52 36.54 12.15
N ALA A 38 3.73 35.96 12.05
CA ALA A 38 4.21 35.46 10.78
C ALA A 38 3.56 34.12 10.40
N PHE A 39 3.26 33.23 11.36
CA PHE A 39 2.89 31.86 11.03
C PHE A 39 1.59 31.38 11.67
N TYR A 40 1.29 31.72 12.92
CA TYR A 40 0.03 31.28 13.54
C TYR A 40 -1.21 31.90 12.87
N ILE A 41 -1.18 33.20 12.54
CA ILE A 41 -2.33 33.85 11.88
C ILE A 41 -2.62 33.21 10.51
N PRO A 42 -1.66 33.10 9.57
CA PRO A 42 -1.90 32.40 8.31
C PRO A 42 -2.35 30.95 8.50
N PHE A 43 -1.71 30.22 9.43
CA PHE A 43 -2.13 28.86 9.76
C PHE A 43 -3.58 28.76 10.20
N SER A 44 -4.04 29.65 11.09
CA SER A 44 -5.42 29.64 11.57
C SER A 44 -6.44 30.00 10.49
N GLN A 45 -6.06 30.80 9.50
CA GLN A 45 -6.91 31.16 8.36
C GLN A 45 -7.02 30.02 7.35
N HIS A 46 -5.93 29.27 7.11
CA HIS A 46 -5.87 28.24 6.07
C HIS A 46 -5.52 26.83 6.61
N ARG A 47 -5.97 26.53 7.83
CA ARG A 47 -5.58 25.33 8.59
C ARG A 47 -5.74 24.04 7.81
N ALA A 48 -6.92 23.79 7.22
CA ALA A 48 -7.23 22.53 6.54
C ALA A 48 -6.29 22.28 5.35
N SER A 49 -6.11 23.29 4.48
CA SER A 49 -5.22 23.21 3.31
C SER A 49 -3.75 22.99 3.70
N ILE A 50 -3.27 23.71 4.73
CA ILE A 50 -1.90 23.55 5.24
C ILE A 50 -1.70 22.17 5.84
N ILE A 51 -2.63 21.71 6.68
CA ILE A 51 -2.55 20.37 7.28
C ILE A 51 -2.51 19.30 6.20
N LEU A 52 -3.44 19.34 5.22
CA LEU A 52 -3.48 18.39 4.12
C LEU A 52 -2.15 18.36 3.34
N SER A 53 -1.59 19.53 3.04
CA SER A 53 -0.28 19.64 2.36
C SER A 53 0.84 19.00 3.17
N VAL A 54 0.85 19.20 4.50
CA VAL A 54 1.86 18.61 5.37
C VAL A 54 1.68 17.10 5.51
N VAL A 55 0.43 16.59 5.55
CA VAL A 55 0.18 15.13 5.46
C VAL A 55 0.74 14.59 4.15
N GLN A 56 0.44 15.24 3.02
CA GLN A 56 0.93 14.83 1.71
C GLN A 56 2.46 14.78 1.66
N ASN A 57 3.14 15.77 2.23
CA ASN A 57 4.60 15.79 2.31
C ASN A 57 5.15 14.64 3.17
N GLU A 58 4.54 14.36 4.32
CA GLU A 58 5.02 13.37 5.28
C GLU A 58 4.69 11.93 4.85
N VAL A 59 3.53 11.71 4.23
CA VAL A 59 3.14 10.43 3.62
C VAL A 59 3.91 10.19 2.32
N GLY A 60 4.16 11.25 1.55
CA GLY A 60 4.90 11.18 0.30
C GLY A 60 4.07 10.67 -0.89
N PRO A 61 4.75 10.10 -1.92
CA PRO A 61 4.09 9.68 -3.15
C PRO A 61 3.00 8.62 -2.91
N GLY A 62 1.94 8.68 -3.71
CA GLY A 62 0.78 7.79 -3.59
C GLY A 62 -0.15 8.13 -2.40
N PHE A 63 -0.07 9.33 -1.84
CA PHE A 63 -0.90 9.79 -0.72
C PHE A 63 -2.40 9.46 -0.87
N GLU A 64 -2.99 9.71 -2.04
CA GLU A 64 -4.42 9.46 -2.27
C GLU A 64 -4.78 7.97 -2.07
N TYR A 65 -3.91 7.06 -2.52
CA TYR A 65 -4.10 5.63 -2.30
C TYR A 65 -3.79 5.22 -0.86
N ALA A 66 -2.83 5.87 -0.20
CA ALA A 66 -2.58 5.66 1.23
C ALA A 66 -3.82 5.98 2.07
N LYS A 67 -4.49 7.09 1.74
CA LYS A 67 -5.75 7.53 2.34
C LYS A 67 -6.87 6.51 2.14
N ALA A 68 -7.13 6.13 0.90
CA ALA A 68 -8.15 5.12 0.60
C ALA A 68 -7.84 3.76 1.27
N ALA A 69 -6.58 3.33 1.28
CA ALA A 69 -6.15 2.11 1.97
C ALA A 69 -6.42 2.20 3.49
N LYS A 70 -6.09 3.32 4.12
CA LYS A 70 -6.30 3.47 5.57
C LYS A 70 -7.78 3.50 5.95
N ARG A 71 -8.60 4.18 5.15
CA ARG A 71 -10.06 4.20 5.33
C ARG A 71 -10.65 2.81 5.14
N ALA A 72 -10.22 2.06 4.12
CA ALA A 72 -10.61 0.66 3.91
C ALA A 72 -10.27 -0.24 5.11
N VAL A 73 -9.06 -0.13 5.66
CA VAL A 73 -8.64 -0.89 6.86
C VAL A 73 -9.49 -0.52 8.08
N SER A 74 -9.81 0.77 8.25
CA SER A 74 -10.62 1.23 9.38
C SER A 74 -12.05 0.68 9.31
N ASP A 75 -12.63 0.60 8.10
CA ASP A 75 -13.95 0.02 7.87
C ASP A 75 -13.97 -1.51 8.05
N LEU A 76 -12.88 -2.21 7.74
CA LEU A 76 -12.71 -3.62 8.12
C LEU A 76 -12.63 -3.81 9.64
N GLY A 77 -11.99 -2.89 10.36
CA GLY A 77 -11.93 -2.92 11.82
C GLY A 77 -13.28 -2.62 12.49
N SER A 78 -14.24 -2.06 11.75
CA SER A 78 -15.55 -1.71 12.28
C SER A 78 -16.39 -2.97 12.56
N PRO A 79 -16.97 -3.12 13.76
CA PRO A 79 -17.82 -4.28 14.07
C PRO A 79 -19.11 -4.34 13.24
N THR A 80 -19.40 -3.31 12.44
CA THR A 80 -20.61 -3.24 11.63
C THR A 80 -20.41 -3.92 10.27
N LEU A 81 -21.23 -4.93 9.98
CA LEU A 81 -21.31 -5.59 8.66
C LEU A 81 -21.63 -4.59 7.52
N VAL A 82 -22.22 -3.45 7.86
CA VAL A 82 -22.54 -2.37 6.90
C VAL A 82 -21.28 -1.70 6.36
N ALA A 83 -20.26 -1.49 7.20
CA ALA A 83 -18.98 -0.92 6.76
C ALA A 83 -18.26 -1.84 5.78
N HIS A 84 -18.22 -3.14 6.06
CA HIS A 84 -17.59 -4.15 5.20
C HIS A 84 -18.20 -4.21 3.79
N LYS A 85 -19.53 -4.09 3.69
CA LYS A 85 -20.23 -4.08 2.39
C LYS A 85 -20.01 -2.80 1.58
N ARG A 86 -19.61 -1.69 2.23
CA ARG A 86 -19.35 -0.41 1.56
C ARG A 86 -17.98 -0.32 0.92
N ILE A 87 -16.99 -1.08 1.42
CA ILE A 87 -15.60 -1.01 0.93
C ILE A 87 -15.51 -1.17 -0.60
N PRO A 88 -16.10 -2.21 -1.23
CA PRO A 88 -15.99 -2.35 -2.69
C PRO A 88 -16.65 -1.20 -3.45
N VAL A 89 -17.76 -0.67 -2.93
CA VAL A 89 -18.48 0.44 -3.58
C VAL A 89 -17.66 1.73 -3.48
N TYR A 90 -17.16 2.07 -2.29
CA TYR A 90 -16.45 3.32 -2.06
C TYR A 90 -15.04 3.33 -2.63
N VAL A 91 -14.34 2.20 -2.62
CA VAL A 91 -13.01 2.10 -3.23
C VAL A 91 -13.07 2.34 -4.75
N ASN A 92 -14.11 1.86 -5.42
CA ASN A 92 -14.27 2.04 -6.88
C ASN A 92 -14.76 3.44 -7.25
N ASP A 93 -15.57 4.07 -6.40
CA ASP A 93 -16.08 5.42 -6.67
C ASP A 93 -15.06 6.47 -6.21
N ARG A 94 -14.41 7.15 -7.16
CA ARG A 94 -13.47 8.25 -6.88
C ARG A 94 -14.12 9.47 -6.23
N GLY A 95 -15.44 9.63 -6.33
CA GLY A 95 -16.18 10.66 -5.62
C GLY A 95 -16.55 10.28 -4.19
N SER A 96 -16.14 9.10 -3.72
CA SER A 96 -16.57 8.59 -2.42
C SER A 96 -15.79 9.24 -1.26
N PRO A 97 -16.27 9.06 -0.03
CA PRO A 97 -15.55 9.50 1.17
C PRO A 97 -14.15 8.89 1.31
N TYR A 98 -13.77 7.85 0.54
CA TYR A 98 -12.40 7.31 0.63
C TYR A 98 -11.36 8.21 -0.04
N TRP A 99 -11.80 9.05 -0.98
CA TRP A 99 -10.95 9.89 -1.81
C TRP A 99 -11.21 11.38 -1.56
N ASP A 100 -12.46 11.78 -1.39
CA ASP A 100 -12.80 13.21 -1.39
C ASP A 100 -12.93 13.82 0.02
N GLU A 101 -13.16 13.00 1.05
CA GLU A 101 -13.33 13.52 2.42
C GLU A 101 -12.00 14.10 2.95
N GLU A 102 -12.09 15.26 3.60
CA GLU A 102 -10.94 15.95 4.21
C GLU A 102 -10.28 15.09 5.29
N VAL A 103 -8.96 15.25 5.45
CA VAL A 103 -8.20 14.53 6.49
C VAL A 103 -8.33 15.30 7.80
N ASP A 104 -8.94 14.66 8.80
CA ASP A 104 -9.00 15.21 10.15
C ASP A 104 -7.67 14.99 10.93
N GLU A 105 -7.56 15.60 12.12
CA GLU A 105 -6.33 15.48 12.91
C GLU A 105 -6.04 14.07 13.42
N TYR A 106 -7.06 13.23 13.58
CA TYR A 106 -6.91 11.86 14.05
C TYR A 106 -6.46 10.94 12.91
N GLU A 107 -6.98 11.17 11.72
CA GLU A 107 -6.57 10.52 10.49
C GLU A 107 -5.14 10.93 10.09
N PHE A 108 -4.71 12.17 10.36
CA PHE A 108 -3.34 12.63 10.13
C PHE A 108 -2.30 11.63 10.68
N ASP A 109 -2.34 11.35 11.98
CA ASP A 109 -1.31 10.55 12.64
C ASP A 109 -1.31 9.10 12.11
N ARG A 110 -2.49 8.60 11.77
CA ARG A 110 -2.70 7.30 11.15
C ARG A 110 -2.15 7.22 9.74
N LEU A 111 -2.35 8.27 8.94
CA LEU A 111 -1.81 8.34 7.58
C LEU A 111 -0.30 8.46 7.58
N VAL A 112 0.29 9.23 8.49
CA VAL A 112 1.74 9.27 8.68
C VAL A 112 2.30 7.88 8.99
N GLU A 113 1.61 7.07 9.78
CA GLU A 113 2.02 5.70 10.06
C GLU A 113 1.98 4.82 8.80
N VAL A 114 0.91 4.90 8.02
CA VAL A 114 0.80 4.21 6.71
C VAL A 114 1.89 4.67 5.74
N GLY A 115 2.18 5.97 5.72
CA GLY A 115 3.27 6.60 5.00
C GLY A 115 4.60 5.95 5.32
N LYS A 116 4.96 5.90 6.61
CA LYS A 116 6.18 5.26 7.11
C LYS A 116 6.30 3.81 6.66
N ILE A 117 5.21 3.04 6.74
CA ILE A 117 5.22 1.62 6.35
C ILE A 117 5.63 1.45 4.90
N GLY A 118 4.98 2.16 3.98
CA GLY A 118 5.36 1.94 2.60
C GLY A 118 6.66 2.66 2.22
N SER A 119 7.15 3.66 2.96
CA SER A 119 8.53 4.18 2.79
C SER A 119 9.56 3.12 3.18
N LEU A 120 9.30 2.35 4.24
CA LEU A 120 10.11 1.19 4.60
C LEU A 120 10.03 0.11 3.52
N ALA A 121 8.83 -0.21 3.02
CA ALA A 121 8.65 -1.17 1.94
C ALA A 121 9.38 -0.74 0.65
N GLU A 122 9.33 0.56 0.33
CA GLU A 122 10.03 1.13 -0.83
C GLU A 122 11.55 1.01 -0.68
N ARG A 123 12.09 1.36 0.50
CA ARG A 123 13.51 1.20 0.77
C ARG A 123 13.95 -0.25 0.60
N GLU A 124 13.21 -1.20 1.17
CA GLU A 124 13.49 -2.63 1.00
C GLU A 124 13.39 -3.08 -0.46
N TYR A 125 12.41 -2.59 -1.20
CA TYR A 125 12.27 -2.86 -2.64
C TYR A 125 13.46 -2.32 -3.42
N SER A 126 13.89 -1.10 -3.11
CA SER A 126 15.03 -0.43 -3.74
C SER A 126 16.34 -1.17 -3.46
N ILE A 127 16.57 -1.58 -2.22
CA ILE A 127 17.75 -2.37 -1.84
C ILE A 127 17.84 -3.66 -2.65
N ARG A 128 16.72 -4.38 -2.82
CA ARG A 128 16.74 -5.68 -3.51
C ARG A 128 16.88 -5.57 -5.03
N ASN A 129 16.27 -4.55 -5.64
CA ASN A 129 16.10 -4.46 -7.09
C ASN A 129 16.94 -3.36 -7.77
N LYS A 130 17.49 -2.40 -7.03
CA LYS A 130 18.32 -1.30 -7.56
C LYS A 130 19.74 -1.32 -7.01
N ASP A 131 19.90 -1.11 -5.71
CA ASP A 131 21.21 -0.94 -5.07
C ASP A 131 21.24 -1.59 -3.69
N ARG A 132 21.86 -2.77 -3.61
CA ARG A 132 21.96 -3.57 -2.38
C ARG A 132 22.82 -2.94 -1.29
N LEU A 133 23.63 -1.93 -1.62
CA LEU A 133 24.58 -1.31 -0.69
C LEU A 133 24.06 0.01 -0.11
N SER A 134 22.98 0.57 -0.67
CA SER A 134 22.41 1.80 -0.15
C SER A 134 21.53 1.55 1.06
N ASN A 135 21.62 2.45 2.05
CA ASN A 135 20.71 2.47 3.19
C ASN A 135 19.45 3.32 2.94
N GLU A 136 19.30 3.87 1.73
CA GLU A 136 18.19 4.74 1.33
C GLU A 136 17.60 4.27 0.00
N SER A 137 16.37 4.71 -0.29
CA SER A 137 15.75 4.42 -1.58
C SER A 137 16.56 5.09 -2.70
N ARG A 138 16.92 4.31 -3.72
CA ARG A 138 17.51 4.75 -4.99
C ARG A 138 16.50 4.77 -6.14
N LEU A 139 15.20 4.66 -5.83
CA LEU A 139 14.16 4.84 -6.85
C LEU A 139 14.16 6.31 -7.31
N SER A 140 13.93 6.53 -8.60
CA SER A 140 13.61 7.88 -9.08
C SER A 140 12.28 8.35 -8.50
N SER A 141 11.97 9.65 -8.58
CA SER A 141 10.68 10.17 -8.09
C SER A 141 9.48 9.50 -8.79
N GLU A 142 9.61 9.18 -10.08
CA GLU A 142 8.59 8.48 -10.84
C GLU A 142 8.45 7.01 -10.41
N GLU A 143 9.58 6.32 -10.18
CA GLU A 143 9.59 4.94 -9.71
C GLU A 143 9.03 4.83 -8.29
N SER A 144 9.36 5.77 -7.40
CA SER A 144 8.80 5.86 -6.05
C SER A 144 7.29 6.06 -6.12
N LEU A 145 6.79 7.00 -6.94
CA LEU A 145 5.35 7.19 -7.12
C LEU A 145 4.66 5.89 -7.56
N ARG A 146 5.14 5.26 -8.64
CA ARG A 146 4.55 4.01 -9.17
C ARG A 146 4.58 2.88 -8.13
N PHE A 147 5.70 2.70 -7.44
CA PHE A 147 5.84 1.70 -6.39
C PHE A 147 4.83 1.95 -5.25
N ARG A 148 4.73 3.20 -4.77
CA ARG A 148 3.88 3.56 -3.63
C ARG A 148 2.41 3.41 -3.97
N GLU A 149 1.98 3.83 -5.16
CA GLU A 149 0.62 3.61 -5.64
C GLU A 149 0.30 2.11 -5.74
N ALA A 150 1.18 1.32 -6.38
CA ALA A 150 1.01 -0.13 -6.49
C ALA A 150 0.97 -0.83 -5.12
N PHE A 151 1.81 -0.41 -4.18
CA PHE A 151 1.82 -0.90 -2.80
C PHE A 151 0.49 -0.65 -2.09
N TYR A 152 -0.02 0.58 -2.13
CA TYR A 152 -1.29 0.91 -1.49
C TYR A 152 -2.49 0.26 -2.20
N LYS A 153 -2.44 0.12 -3.53
CA LYS A 153 -3.43 -0.67 -4.27
C LYS A 153 -3.43 -2.14 -3.87
N CYS A 154 -2.25 -2.76 -3.66
CA CYS A 154 -2.16 -4.11 -3.11
C CYS A 154 -2.84 -4.21 -1.73
N TRP A 155 -2.64 -3.19 -0.88
CA TRP A 155 -3.28 -3.11 0.43
C TRP A 155 -4.81 -3.01 0.32
N ILE A 156 -5.33 -2.14 -0.55
CA ILE A 156 -6.76 -2.02 -0.81
C ILE A 156 -7.33 -3.34 -1.31
N VAL A 157 -6.68 -4.00 -2.26
CA VAL A 157 -7.08 -5.31 -2.79
C VAL A 157 -7.13 -6.34 -1.67
N TYR A 158 -6.12 -6.41 -0.81
CA TYR A 158 -6.13 -7.28 0.36
C TYR A 158 -7.36 -7.02 1.24
N CYS A 159 -7.69 -5.75 1.48
CA CYS A 159 -8.88 -5.38 2.27
C CYS A 159 -10.18 -5.82 1.61
N LEU A 160 -10.28 -5.67 0.28
CA LEU A 160 -11.45 -6.12 -0.48
C LEU A 160 -11.66 -7.62 -0.34
N PHE A 161 -10.59 -8.42 -0.39
CA PHE A 161 -10.70 -9.87 -0.28
C PHE A 161 -10.93 -10.37 1.16
N ASP A 162 -10.33 -9.73 2.17
CA ASP A 162 -10.51 -10.10 3.57
C ASP A 162 -11.97 -9.89 4.06
N SER A 163 -12.66 -8.87 3.51
CA SER A 163 -14.09 -8.64 3.83
C SER A 163 -15.00 -9.83 3.49
N ASP A 164 -14.61 -10.74 2.58
CA ASP A 164 -15.38 -11.97 2.29
C ASP A 164 -15.18 -13.07 3.33
N ALA A 165 -14.00 -13.15 3.97
CA ALA A 165 -13.79 -14.18 5.01
C ALA A 165 -14.78 -14.00 6.18
N ALA A 166 -15.19 -12.76 6.44
CA ALA A 166 -16.22 -12.42 7.41
C ALA A 166 -17.64 -12.82 6.95
N ILE A 167 -17.91 -12.79 5.65
CA ILE A 167 -19.21 -13.10 5.04
C ILE A 167 -19.10 -14.47 4.39
N ARG A 168 -19.37 -15.54 5.14
CA ARG A 168 -19.39 -16.94 4.63
C ARG A 168 -20.44 -17.12 3.53
N SER A 169 -20.17 -16.60 2.35
CA SER A 169 -21.00 -16.77 1.17
C SER A 169 -20.63 -18.10 0.52
N PRO A 170 -21.61 -18.89 0.06
CA PRO A 170 -21.32 -20.04 -0.80
C PRO A 170 -20.50 -19.62 -2.02
N ALA A 171 -19.68 -20.55 -2.52
CA ALA A 171 -18.75 -20.31 -3.62
C ALA A 171 -19.46 -19.64 -4.81
N PRO A 172 -18.88 -18.56 -5.38
CA PRO A 172 -19.51 -17.85 -6.48
C PRO A 172 -19.55 -18.71 -7.74
N ASP A 173 -20.71 -18.74 -8.39
CA ASP A 173 -20.90 -19.35 -9.71
C ASP A 173 -20.00 -18.65 -10.74
N ALA A 174 -19.43 -19.42 -11.67
CA ALA A 174 -18.40 -18.96 -12.61
C ALA A 174 -18.83 -17.81 -13.54
N GLU A 175 -20.14 -17.58 -13.70
CA GLU A 175 -20.70 -16.46 -14.49
C GLU A 175 -20.67 -15.11 -13.76
N SER A 176 -20.35 -15.06 -12.46
CA SER A 176 -20.40 -13.82 -11.66
C SER A 176 -19.11 -12.99 -11.63
N VAL A 177 -18.04 -13.44 -12.31
CA VAL A 177 -16.71 -12.82 -12.20
C VAL A 177 -16.67 -11.40 -12.78
N THR A 178 -17.43 -11.12 -13.85
CA THR A 178 -17.54 -9.78 -14.45
C THR A 178 -18.38 -8.80 -13.61
N THR A 179 -19.18 -9.31 -12.69
CA THR A 179 -19.99 -8.50 -11.75
C THR A 179 -19.39 -8.36 -10.37
N ASN A 180 -18.18 -8.91 -10.12
CA ASN A 180 -17.59 -8.80 -8.79
C ASN A 180 -17.06 -7.38 -8.55
N PRO A 181 -17.71 -6.57 -7.68
CA PRO A 181 -17.31 -5.19 -7.45
C PRO A 181 -15.87 -5.09 -6.90
N LYS A 182 -15.33 -6.16 -6.33
CA LYS A 182 -13.94 -6.19 -5.83
C LYS A 182 -12.91 -6.20 -6.94
N LEU A 183 -13.26 -6.79 -8.08
CA LEU A 183 -12.39 -6.84 -9.25
C LEU A 183 -12.52 -5.58 -10.09
N GLN A 184 -13.62 -4.84 -9.99
CA GLN A 184 -13.81 -3.59 -10.72
C GLN A 184 -12.67 -2.59 -10.47
N PHE A 185 -12.18 -2.49 -9.23
CA PHE A 185 -10.99 -1.69 -8.88
C PHE A 185 -9.76 -2.00 -9.76
N LEU A 186 -9.54 -3.29 -10.03
CA LEU A 186 -8.44 -3.75 -10.88
C LEU A 186 -8.76 -3.64 -12.37
N VAL A 187 -10.02 -3.79 -12.76
CA VAL A 187 -10.47 -3.65 -14.16
C VAL A 187 -10.26 -2.23 -14.67
N GLU A 188 -10.54 -1.23 -13.83
CA GLU A 188 -10.36 0.19 -14.13
C GLU A 188 -8.87 0.60 -14.18
N SER A 189 -7.97 -0.22 -13.63
CA SER A 189 -6.54 0.04 -13.71
C SER A 189 -5.99 -0.17 -15.13
N THR A 190 -5.07 0.69 -15.53
CA THR A 190 -4.29 0.55 -16.76
C THR A 190 -3.42 -0.70 -16.72
N LEU A 191 -2.95 -1.14 -17.88
CA LEU A 191 -2.07 -2.32 -17.95
C LEU A 191 -0.77 -2.09 -17.16
N GLU A 192 -0.17 -0.90 -17.28
CA GLU A 192 1.07 -0.56 -16.56
C GLU A 192 0.88 -0.62 -15.04
N GLU A 193 -0.25 -0.10 -14.53
CA GLU A 193 -0.57 -0.17 -13.11
C GLU A 193 -0.77 -1.62 -12.64
N ILE A 194 -1.42 -2.48 -13.44
CA ILE A 194 -1.59 -3.90 -13.08
C ILE A 194 -0.23 -4.61 -12.96
N VAL A 195 0.73 -4.21 -13.80
CA VAL A 195 2.09 -4.76 -13.77
C VAL A 195 2.82 -4.32 -12.53
N ASP A 196 2.73 -3.03 -12.19
CA ASP A 196 3.35 -2.51 -10.97
C ASP A 196 2.73 -3.17 -9.73
N ILE A 197 1.40 -3.32 -9.68
CA ILE A 197 0.69 -4.07 -8.63
C ILE A 197 1.22 -5.51 -8.54
N TYR A 198 1.37 -6.19 -9.67
CA TYR A 198 1.88 -7.55 -9.70
C TYR A 198 3.33 -7.64 -9.22
N GLU A 199 4.23 -6.76 -9.69
CA GLU A 199 5.63 -6.72 -9.26
C GLU A 199 5.75 -6.45 -7.75
N VAL A 200 5.02 -5.48 -7.23
CA VAL A 200 4.98 -5.17 -5.79
C VAL A 200 4.38 -6.33 -5.00
N SER A 201 3.33 -6.98 -5.50
CA SER A 201 2.71 -8.13 -4.83
C SER A 201 3.69 -9.31 -4.66
N ASN A 202 4.47 -9.63 -5.69
CA ASN A 202 5.50 -10.66 -5.62
C ASN A 202 6.61 -10.28 -4.66
N PHE A 203 7.03 -9.02 -4.68
CA PHE A 203 8.00 -8.51 -3.71
C PHE A 203 7.51 -8.68 -2.27
N LEU A 204 6.26 -8.30 -1.98
CA LEU A 204 5.68 -8.47 -0.64
C LEU A 204 5.59 -9.96 -0.23
N GLU A 205 5.26 -10.85 -1.17
CA GLU A 205 5.28 -12.30 -0.91
C GLU A 205 6.70 -12.79 -0.59
N ASP A 206 7.71 -12.36 -1.34
CA ASP A 206 9.11 -12.70 -1.10
C ASP A 206 9.59 -12.20 0.27
N VAL A 207 9.25 -10.96 0.65
CA VAL A 207 9.51 -10.40 2.00
C VAL A 207 8.85 -11.27 3.07
N ALA A 208 7.62 -11.77 2.83
CA ALA A 208 6.87 -12.59 3.78
C ALA A 208 7.46 -13.98 3.95
N ARG A 209 7.87 -14.59 2.85
CA ARG A 209 8.52 -15.91 2.87
C ARG A 209 9.81 -15.87 3.70
N HIS A 210 10.69 -14.91 3.41
CA HIS A 210 11.96 -14.76 4.15
C HIS A 210 11.76 -14.45 5.63
N THR A 211 10.73 -13.67 5.96
CA THR A 211 10.38 -13.36 7.35
C THR A 211 9.96 -14.60 8.15
N LEU A 212 9.18 -15.49 7.52
CA LEU A 212 8.71 -16.73 8.16
C LEU A 212 9.86 -17.73 8.33
N GLU A 213 10.66 -17.94 7.28
CA GLU A 213 11.84 -18.81 7.33
C GLU A 213 12.82 -18.40 8.43
N TYR A 214 13.04 -17.10 8.62
CA TYR A 214 13.93 -16.60 9.68
C TYR A 214 13.39 -16.84 11.10
N LYS A 215 12.06 -16.86 11.28
CA LYS A 215 11.44 -17.16 12.58
C LYS A 215 11.59 -18.63 12.93
N ASP A 216 11.43 -19.53 11.98
CA ASP A 216 11.55 -20.97 12.21
C ASP A 216 12.99 -21.35 12.59
N ILE A 217 13.99 -20.78 11.92
CA ILE A 217 15.42 -20.99 12.25
C ILE A 217 15.75 -20.54 13.69
N ARG A 218 15.16 -19.43 14.16
CA ARG A 218 15.37 -18.96 15.55
C ARG A 218 14.71 -19.85 16.60
N LEU A 219 13.60 -20.49 16.26
CA LEU A 219 12.86 -21.35 17.19
C LEU A 219 13.49 -22.74 17.33
N GLU A 220 14.17 -23.24 16.30
CA GLU A 220 14.85 -24.55 16.34
C GLU A 220 16.23 -24.54 17.03
N GLY A 221 16.78 -23.35 17.31
CA GLY A 221 18.17 -23.19 17.78
C GLY A 221 18.40 -22.97 19.29
N GLN A 222 17.36 -22.88 20.14
CA GLN A 222 17.57 -22.67 21.58
C GLN A 222 16.63 -23.51 22.47
N PRO A 223 17.10 -24.66 23.00
CA PRO A 223 16.49 -25.27 24.17
C PRO A 223 16.88 -24.46 25.42
N GLY A 224 15.96 -23.62 25.91
CA GLY A 224 15.90 -23.31 27.35
C GLY A 224 16.39 -21.95 27.87
N THR A 225 16.25 -20.83 27.15
CA THR A 225 16.47 -19.50 27.79
C THR A 225 15.41 -18.47 27.39
N SER A 226 14.39 -18.33 28.24
CA SER A 226 13.55 -17.15 28.31
C SER A 226 14.27 -16.08 29.15
N THR A 227 15.06 -15.22 28.51
CA THR A 227 15.48 -13.95 29.12
C THR A 227 15.75 -12.90 28.05
N LEU A 228 15.25 -11.70 28.33
CA LEU A 228 15.51 -10.44 27.63
C LEU A 228 16.93 -10.34 27.04
N THR A 229 17.03 -9.80 25.82
CA THR A 229 18.22 -9.03 25.45
C THR A 229 17.87 -7.75 24.70
N THR A 230 18.28 -6.68 25.36
CA THR A 230 18.49 -5.29 24.98
C THR A 230 19.33 -5.12 23.70
N MET A 231 19.09 -3.98 23.05
CA MET A 231 19.79 -3.41 21.90
C MET A 231 21.32 -3.51 21.93
N GLY A 232 21.93 -3.71 20.75
CA GLY A 232 23.33 -3.37 20.50
C GLY A 232 24.02 -4.15 19.38
N SER A 233 23.92 -3.69 18.13
CA SER A 233 25.08 -3.47 17.24
C SER A 233 24.64 -2.82 15.94
N ALA A 234 25.46 -1.86 15.49
CA ALA A 234 25.20 -0.96 14.38
C ALA A 234 25.28 -1.68 13.02
N ASN A 235 24.12 -1.96 12.46
CA ASN A 235 23.83 -1.94 11.03
C ASN A 235 22.29 -1.92 10.97
N ILE A 236 21.71 -0.83 10.50
CA ILE A 236 20.25 -0.65 10.45
C ILE A 236 19.71 -1.48 9.28
N ASN A 237 19.82 -2.80 9.39
CA ASN A 237 18.95 -3.73 8.70
C ASN A 237 17.65 -3.69 9.49
N ILE A 238 16.70 -2.87 9.06
CA ILE A 238 15.32 -3.01 9.52
C ILE A 238 14.87 -4.37 8.98
N PRO A 239 14.63 -5.35 9.86
CA PRO A 239 14.46 -6.69 9.39
C PRO A 239 13.12 -6.77 8.61
N PRO A 240 13.04 -7.57 7.52
CA PRO A 240 11.86 -7.67 6.66
C PRO A 240 10.54 -7.94 7.42
N ASP A 241 10.68 -8.51 8.61
CA ASP A 241 9.61 -8.77 9.54
C ASP A 241 9.03 -7.51 10.18
N GLU A 242 9.72 -6.38 10.22
CA GLU A 242 9.18 -5.10 10.71
C GLU A 242 8.22 -4.50 9.68
N VAL A 243 8.53 -4.54 8.38
CA VAL A 243 7.63 -4.08 7.29
C VAL A 243 6.35 -4.90 7.30
N LEU A 244 6.47 -6.22 7.44
CA LEU A 244 5.31 -7.10 7.51
C LEU A 244 4.62 -7.09 8.85
N ARG A 245 5.34 -6.97 9.96
CA ARG A 245 4.68 -6.78 11.27
C ARG A 245 3.92 -5.48 11.26
N CYS A 246 4.39 -4.40 10.67
CA CYS A 246 3.64 -3.14 10.58
C CYS A 246 2.47 -3.25 9.60
N PHE A 247 2.67 -3.87 8.43
CA PHE A 247 1.58 -4.14 7.48
C PHE A 247 0.50 -5.04 8.11
N VAL A 248 0.92 -6.12 8.78
CA VAL A 248 0.04 -7.07 9.48
C VAL A 248 -0.54 -6.48 10.75
N SER A 249 0.19 -5.70 11.56
CA SER A 249 -0.32 -5.10 12.81
C SER A 249 -1.38 -4.05 12.53
N GLN A 250 -1.22 -3.29 11.45
CA GLN A 250 -2.23 -2.36 10.96
C GLN A 250 -3.49 -3.08 10.47
N THR A 251 -3.36 -4.28 9.90
CA THR A 251 -4.51 -5.11 9.50
C THR A 251 -5.03 -6.02 10.62
N SER A 252 -4.33 -6.15 11.76
CA SER A 252 -4.62 -7.14 12.82
C SER A 252 -4.96 -6.55 14.19
N THR A 253 -5.70 -5.44 14.26
CA THR A 253 -6.32 -4.94 15.52
C THR A 253 -7.43 -5.87 16.09
N PHE A 254 -7.42 -7.15 15.73
CA PHE A 254 -8.28 -8.22 16.21
C PHE A 254 -7.54 -9.10 17.24
N PRO A 255 -8.25 -9.82 18.14
CA PRO A 255 -7.59 -10.75 19.07
C PRO A 255 -6.74 -11.75 18.27
N PRO A 256 -5.62 -12.26 18.82
CA PRO A 256 -4.66 -13.08 18.11
C PRO A 256 -5.26 -14.44 17.76
N ARG A 257 -6.11 -14.48 16.74
CA ARG A 257 -6.24 -15.66 15.89
C ARG A 257 -5.05 -15.62 14.97
N ILE A 258 -3.99 -16.25 15.47
CA ILE A 258 -2.86 -16.77 14.72
C ILE A 258 -3.30 -16.95 13.26
N MET A 259 -2.69 -16.17 12.35
CA MET A 259 -2.56 -16.54 10.96
C MET A 259 -1.86 -17.89 10.93
N HIS A 260 -2.61 -18.98 11.12
CA HIS A 260 -2.12 -20.31 10.83
C HIS A 260 -2.03 -20.36 9.30
N PRO A 261 -0.85 -20.60 8.72
CA PRO A 261 -0.64 -20.63 7.25
C PRO A 261 -1.42 -21.73 6.53
N THR A 262 -2.22 -22.52 7.26
CA THR A 262 -2.88 -23.73 6.78
C THR A 262 -4.38 -23.55 6.53
N ARG A 263 -5.04 -22.51 7.06
CA ARG A 263 -6.51 -22.43 7.03
C ARG A 263 -7.12 -21.41 6.07
N ASP A 264 -6.34 -20.50 5.50
CA ASP A 264 -6.80 -19.65 4.40
C ASP A 264 -6.02 -19.89 3.11
N ARG A 265 -5.86 -21.18 2.83
CA ARG A 265 -5.40 -21.67 1.54
C ARG A 265 -6.32 -21.15 0.42
N THR A 266 -7.59 -20.86 0.71
CA THR A 266 -8.62 -20.43 -0.25
C THR A 266 -8.48 -19.00 -0.74
N LEU A 267 -8.21 -18.00 0.09
CA LEU A 267 -7.99 -16.62 -0.40
C LEU A 267 -6.62 -16.47 -1.08
N ARG A 268 -5.59 -17.12 -0.52
CA ARG A 268 -4.28 -17.25 -1.17
C ARG A 268 -4.40 -17.98 -2.51
N GLU A 269 -5.12 -19.11 -2.57
CA GLU A 269 -5.40 -19.83 -3.81
C GLU A 269 -6.37 -19.07 -4.71
N ALA A 270 -7.28 -18.23 -4.23
CA ALA A 270 -8.19 -17.46 -5.08
C ALA A 270 -7.46 -16.28 -5.74
N TRP A 271 -6.59 -15.58 -5.03
CA TRP A 271 -5.75 -14.53 -5.59
C TRP A 271 -4.67 -15.11 -6.50
N VAL A 272 -4.02 -16.20 -6.06
CA VAL A 272 -3.09 -16.96 -6.91
C VAL A 272 -3.83 -17.66 -8.06
N ARG A 273 -5.09 -18.11 -7.96
CA ARG A 273 -5.90 -18.66 -9.08
C ARG A 273 -6.52 -17.56 -9.93
N PHE A 274 -6.69 -16.35 -9.44
CA PHE A 274 -7.11 -15.22 -10.26
C PHE A 274 -5.93 -14.78 -11.13
N LEU A 275 -4.77 -14.55 -10.50
CA LEU A 275 -3.52 -14.21 -11.19
C LEU A 275 -2.98 -15.38 -12.02
N ARG A 276 -2.95 -16.61 -11.48
CA ARG A 276 -2.54 -17.81 -12.24
C ARG A 276 -3.60 -18.34 -13.16
N GLY A 277 -4.89 -18.34 -12.82
CA GLY A 277 -5.96 -18.93 -13.66
C GLY A 277 -6.28 -18.09 -14.89
N GLY A 278 -6.19 -16.76 -14.80
CA GLY A 278 -6.11 -15.90 -15.98
C GLY A 278 -4.87 -16.20 -16.84
N MET A 279 -3.74 -16.52 -16.21
CA MET A 279 -2.51 -16.92 -16.91
C MET A 279 -2.48 -18.40 -17.37
N LEU A 280 -3.20 -19.33 -16.73
CA LEU A 280 -3.20 -20.78 -16.97
C LEU A 280 -4.15 -21.14 -18.10
N LYS A 281 -5.36 -20.56 -18.13
CA LYS A 281 -6.29 -20.72 -19.27
C LYS A 281 -5.66 -20.20 -20.56
N PHE A 282 -4.87 -19.13 -20.47
CA PHE A 282 -4.09 -18.61 -21.59
C PHE A 282 -2.91 -19.53 -21.97
N HIS A 283 -2.25 -20.16 -20.99
CA HIS A 283 -1.19 -21.16 -21.21
C HIS A 283 -1.74 -22.44 -21.88
N GLU A 284 -2.92 -22.94 -21.45
CA GLU A 284 -3.60 -24.10 -22.05
C GLU A 284 -4.08 -23.82 -23.49
N CYS A 285 -4.63 -22.63 -23.78
CA CYS A 285 -5.00 -22.22 -25.15
C CYS A 285 -3.78 -22.17 -26.09
N ARG A 286 -2.62 -21.75 -25.57
CA ARG A 286 -1.37 -21.69 -26.35
C ARG A 286 -0.75 -23.06 -26.59
N ILE A 287 -0.88 -24.00 -25.66
CA ILE A 287 -0.38 -25.39 -25.81
C ILE A 287 -1.25 -26.18 -26.78
N THR A 288 -2.57 -26.01 -26.73
CA THR A 288 -3.53 -26.77 -27.55
C THR A 288 -3.66 -26.26 -28.99
N LYS A 289 -3.22 -25.02 -29.28
CA LYS A 289 -3.43 -24.32 -30.57
C LYS A 289 -4.91 -24.18 -30.98
N GLU A 290 -5.84 -24.50 -30.09
CA GLU A 290 -7.25 -24.32 -30.35
C GLU A 290 -7.58 -22.83 -30.28
N ARG A 291 -8.24 -22.29 -31.31
CA ARG A 291 -8.86 -20.97 -31.20
C ARG A 291 -9.93 -21.09 -30.12
N PRO A 292 -9.84 -20.32 -29.04
CA PRO A 292 -10.84 -20.42 -28.01
C PRO A 292 -12.18 -19.98 -28.59
N GLY A 293 -13.19 -20.85 -28.43
CA GLY A 293 -14.58 -20.42 -28.48
C GLY A 293 -14.87 -19.55 -27.26
N PHE A 294 -14.27 -18.37 -27.18
CA PHE A 294 -14.63 -17.35 -26.21
C PHE A 294 -15.91 -16.68 -26.71
N ILE A 295 -17.03 -17.25 -26.31
CA ILE A 295 -18.28 -16.51 -26.21
C ILE A 295 -18.17 -15.73 -24.89
N ASP A 296 -18.04 -14.41 -24.99
CA ASP A 296 -18.29 -13.39 -23.95
C ASP A 296 -17.17 -12.87 -23.01
N GLU A 297 -15.87 -13.12 -23.25
CA GLU A 297 -14.82 -12.34 -22.55
C GLU A 297 -14.44 -11.04 -23.29
N CYS A 298 -14.43 -9.91 -22.58
CA CYS A 298 -14.03 -8.61 -23.10
C CYS A 298 -12.61 -8.67 -23.70
N SER A 299 -12.46 -8.25 -24.95
CA SER A 299 -11.19 -8.25 -25.70
C SER A 299 -10.04 -7.53 -24.97
N GLN A 300 -10.36 -6.56 -24.11
CA GLN A 300 -9.37 -5.85 -23.29
C GLN A 300 -8.75 -6.74 -22.20
N CYS A 301 -9.51 -7.64 -21.57
CA CYS A 301 -9.00 -8.57 -20.55
C CYS A 301 -8.01 -9.58 -21.15
N LEU A 302 -8.28 -10.05 -22.38
CA LEU A 302 -7.42 -10.96 -23.14
C LEU A 302 -6.09 -10.31 -23.55
N GLN A 303 -6.12 -9.04 -23.96
CA GLN A 303 -4.89 -8.31 -24.31
C GLN A 303 -4.00 -8.05 -23.08
N LYS A 304 -4.61 -7.64 -21.95
CA LYS A 304 -3.88 -7.38 -20.70
C LYS A 304 -3.21 -8.65 -20.15
N THR A 305 -3.90 -9.78 -20.18
CA THR A 305 -3.37 -11.08 -19.71
C THR A 305 -2.25 -11.64 -20.59
N SER A 306 -2.39 -11.56 -21.93
CA SER A 306 -1.34 -11.98 -22.87
C SER A 306 -0.02 -11.22 -22.68
N TRP A 307 -0.11 -9.92 -22.42
CA TRP A 307 1.08 -9.07 -22.23
C TRP A 307 1.76 -9.34 -20.89
N LEU A 308 1.00 -9.50 -19.80
CA LEU A 308 1.51 -9.84 -18.46
C LEU A 308 2.32 -11.14 -18.48
N TYR A 309 1.86 -12.14 -19.24
CA TYR A 309 2.58 -13.39 -19.43
C TYR A 309 3.94 -13.19 -20.13
N HIS A 310 3.98 -12.37 -21.18
CA HIS A 310 5.24 -12.08 -21.89
C HIS A 310 6.26 -11.39 -20.96
N ARG A 311 5.83 -10.41 -20.17
CA ARG A 311 6.72 -9.68 -19.26
C ARG A 311 7.17 -10.54 -18.08
N HIS A 312 6.28 -11.36 -17.51
CA HIS A 312 6.66 -12.33 -16.48
C HIS A 312 7.67 -13.35 -17.00
N SER A 313 7.51 -13.83 -18.24
CA SER A 313 8.48 -14.72 -18.88
C SER A 313 9.85 -14.06 -19.08
N GLU A 314 9.89 -12.79 -19.50
CA GLU A 314 11.14 -12.03 -19.63
C GLU A 314 11.80 -11.76 -18.27
N HIS A 315 11.02 -11.41 -17.24
CA HIS A 315 11.54 -11.20 -15.89
C HIS A 315 12.10 -12.49 -15.25
N LEU A 316 11.48 -13.64 -15.51
CA LEU A 316 12.03 -14.93 -15.09
C LEU A 316 13.33 -15.28 -15.84
N LYS A 317 13.45 -14.92 -17.12
CA LYS A 317 14.69 -15.13 -17.90
C LYS A 317 15.85 -14.25 -17.41
N THR A 318 15.57 -13.02 -16.96
CA THR A 318 16.60 -12.12 -16.44
C THR A 318 17.05 -12.48 -15.02
N ARG A 319 16.20 -13.11 -14.19
CA ARG A 319 16.58 -13.60 -12.85
C ARG A 319 17.39 -14.91 -12.83
N ILE A 320 17.42 -15.67 -13.95
CA ILE A 320 18.15 -16.95 -14.07
C ILE A 320 19.59 -16.75 -14.61
N ARG A 321 20.02 -15.50 -14.84
CA ARG A 321 21.41 -15.14 -15.16
C ARG A 321 22.07 -14.46 -13.98
#